data_AF-A0A2G9YRM7-F1
#
_entry.id   AF-A0A2G9YRM7-F1
#
_cell.length_a   1.000
_cell.length_b   1.000
_cell.length_c   1.000
_cell.angle_alpha   90.00
_cell.angle_beta   90.00
_cell.angle_gamma   90.00
#
_symmetry.space_group_name_H-M   'P 1'
#
loop_
_entity.id
_entity.type
_entity.pdbx_description
1 polymer ?
#
loop_
_entity_poly.entity_id
_entity_poly.type
_entity_poly.pdbx_seq_one_letter_code
_entity_poly.pdbx_strand_id
1 'polypeptide(L)'
;MLATPHILAGAAVATATGNVPLGIVSAYASHYILDMVPHVDIGVFHDKDDENWQLSKQEIALAAAEIILGTVILIYLVWGKKFVTLALVGGFFGLLPDLLDNVPWWQNYFRHASWYAPFNFLHQKLQLRLESNKWYWGIPFQLIIIGGAIWFLLKF
;
A
#
# COMPACT_ATOMS: atom_id res chain seq x y z
N MET A 1 -2.72 -0.01 -5.32
CA MET A 1 -3.99 -0.48 -4.68
C MET A 1 -4.47 0.52 -3.61
N LEU A 2 -5.66 0.39 -3.00
CA LEU A 2 -6.02 1.21 -1.81
C LEU A 2 -5.00 1.03 -0.67
N ALA A 3 -4.86 2.02 0.21
CA ALA A 3 -3.85 2.02 1.27
C ALA A 3 -4.05 0.88 2.31
N THR A 4 -5.30 0.59 2.68
CA THR A 4 -5.66 -0.41 3.70
C THR A 4 -5.01 -1.79 3.48
N PRO A 5 -5.16 -2.44 2.31
CA PRO A 5 -4.51 -3.74 2.06
C PRO A 5 -2.98 -3.68 2.09
N HIS A 6 -2.32 -2.61 1.64
CA HIS A 6 -0.87 -2.46 1.76
C HIS A 6 -0.41 -2.40 3.22
N ILE A 7 -1.10 -1.62 4.06
CA ILE A 7 -0.82 -1.49 5.49
C ILE A 7 -0.99 -2.86 6.18
N LEU A 8 -2.11 -3.54 5.98
CA LEU A 8 -2.41 -4.79 6.67
C LEU A 8 -1.51 -5.94 6.18
N ALA A 9 -1.29 -6.06 4.88
CA ALA A 9 -0.41 -7.09 4.33
C ALA A 9 1.06 -6.86 4.72
N GLY A 10 1.55 -5.61 4.65
CA GLY A 10 2.89 -5.25 5.11
C GLY A 10 3.11 -5.60 6.59
N ALA A 11 2.12 -5.31 7.44
CA ALA A 11 2.15 -5.70 8.84
C ALA A 11 2.18 -7.23 9.04
N ALA A 12 1.34 -7.98 8.31
CA ALA A 12 1.30 -9.43 8.39
C ALA A 12 2.62 -10.07 7.92
N VAL A 13 3.16 -9.63 6.78
CA VAL A 13 4.43 -10.10 6.23
C VAL A 13 5.57 -9.78 7.18
N ALA A 14 5.68 -8.56 7.69
CA ALA A 14 6.73 -8.20 8.65
C ALA A 14 6.63 -9.04 9.92
N THR A 15 5.43 -9.23 10.47
CA THR A 15 5.22 -10.05 11.66
C THR A 15 5.67 -11.50 11.44
N ALA A 16 5.43 -12.05 10.25
CA ALA A 16 5.83 -13.41 9.89
C ALA A 16 7.35 -13.63 9.91
N THR A 17 8.16 -12.58 9.71
CA THR A 17 9.63 -12.72 9.71
C THR A 17 10.21 -12.82 11.12
N GLY A 18 9.51 -12.29 12.14
CA GLY A 18 10.01 -12.20 13.51
C GLY A 18 11.28 -11.34 13.67
N ASN A 19 11.70 -10.61 12.64
CA ASN A 19 12.96 -9.86 12.60
C ASN A 19 12.74 -8.48 11.95
N VAL A 20 13.18 -7.41 12.61
CA VAL A 20 12.91 -6.03 12.16
C VAL A 20 13.54 -5.73 10.79
N PRO A 21 14.86 -5.89 10.55
CA PRO A 21 15.44 -5.66 9.24
C PRO A 21 14.77 -6.45 8.11
N LEU A 22 14.55 -7.76 8.31
CA LEU A 22 13.91 -8.60 7.31
C LEU A 22 12.45 -8.19 7.11
N GLY A 23 11.74 -7.87 8.18
CA GLY A 23 10.35 -7.41 8.14
C GLY A 23 10.17 -6.11 7.36
N ILE A 24 11.10 -5.15 7.50
CA ILE A 24 11.11 -3.91 6.71
C ILE A 24 11.24 -4.23 5.22
N VAL A 25 12.25 -5.02 4.84
CA VAL A 25 12.51 -5.36 3.44
C VAL A 25 11.35 -6.16 2.85
N SER A 26 10.83 -7.15 3.58
CA SER A 26 9.71 -7.97 3.12
C SER A 26 8.41 -7.19 3.02
N ALA A 27 8.13 -6.27 3.94
CA ALA A 27 6.95 -5.40 3.85
C ALA A 27 7.03 -4.45 2.66
N TYR A 28 8.18 -3.80 2.45
CA TYR A 28 8.39 -2.93 1.28
C TYR A 28 8.27 -3.70 -0.03
N ALA A 29 8.87 -4.90 -0.12
CA ALA A 29 8.75 -5.76 -1.29
C ALA A 29 7.31 -6.25 -1.53
N SER A 30 6.55 -6.49 -0.45
CA SER A 30 5.16 -6.95 -0.56
C SER A 30 4.27 -5.92 -1.26
N HIS A 31 4.56 -4.62 -1.15
CA HIS A 31 3.82 -3.58 -1.86
C HIS A 31 3.74 -3.87 -3.36
N TYR A 32 4.91 -4.04 -4.01
CA TYR A 32 5.02 -4.34 -5.43
C TYR A 32 4.32 -5.63 -5.84
N ILE A 33 4.38 -6.66 -4.99
CA ILE A 33 3.69 -7.95 -5.26
C ILE A 33 2.18 -7.75 -5.24
N LEU A 34 1.66 -6.94 -4.33
CA LEU A 34 0.22 -6.66 -4.23
C LEU A 34 -0.26 -5.80 -5.40
N ASP A 35 0.57 -4.91 -5.93
CA ASP A 35 0.20 -4.13 -7.11
C ASP A 35 0.16 -4.96 -8.40
N MET A 36 0.77 -6.14 -8.42
CA MET A 36 0.71 -7.05 -9.57
C MET A 36 -0.63 -7.80 -9.69
N VAL A 37 -1.50 -7.76 -8.67
CA VAL A 37 -2.83 -8.38 -8.73
C VAL A 37 -3.91 -7.36 -9.12
N PRO A 38 -5.04 -7.78 -9.72
CA PRO A 38 -6.17 -6.89 -9.99
C PRO A 38 -6.61 -6.16 -8.71
N HIS A 39 -6.62 -4.83 -8.74
CA HIS A 39 -6.97 -4.03 -7.57
C HIS A 39 -7.66 -2.72 -7.96
N VAL A 40 -8.25 -2.06 -6.98
CA VAL A 40 -8.83 -0.71 -7.14
C VAL A 40 -7.84 0.28 -6.54
N ASP A 41 -7.60 1.37 -7.24
CA ASP A 41 -6.90 2.53 -6.69
C ASP A 41 -7.64 3.80 -7.13
N ILE A 42 -7.19 4.95 -6.64
CA ILE A 42 -7.80 6.24 -6.99
C ILE A 42 -7.56 6.60 -8.47
N GLY A 43 -6.45 6.13 -9.03
CA GLY A 43 -6.08 6.35 -10.42
C GLY A 43 -6.92 5.57 -11.43
N VAL A 44 -7.66 4.53 -11.02
CA VAL A 44 -8.47 3.67 -11.93
C VAL A 44 -9.54 4.45 -12.71
N PHE A 45 -9.96 5.61 -12.21
CA PHE A 45 -10.94 6.49 -12.84
C PHE A 45 -10.32 7.58 -13.72
N HIS A 46 -8.99 7.62 -13.81
CA HIS A 46 -8.22 8.58 -14.59
C HIS A 46 -7.62 7.94 -15.84
N ASP A 47 -7.17 8.80 -16.75
CA ASP A 47 -6.46 8.33 -17.93
C ASP A 47 -5.13 7.70 -17.49
N LYS A 48 -4.93 6.44 -17.88
CA LYS A 48 -3.74 5.66 -17.55
C LYS A 48 -2.47 6.24 -18.18
N ASP A 49 -2.61 7.02 -19.24
CA ASP A 49 -1.52 7.62 -20.02
C ASP A 49 -1.18 9.06 -19.55
N ASP A 50 -1.92 9.62 -18.57
CA ASP A 50 -1.62 10.93 -18.00
C ASP A 50 -0.58 10.84 -16.86
N GLU A 51 0.70 10.91 -17.22
CA GLU A 51 1.82 10.90 -16.26
C GLU A 51 1.86 12.16 -15.36
N ASN A 52 1.16 13.23 -15.74
CA ASN A 52 1.13 14.50 -15.00
C ASN A 52 -0.11 14.63 -14.11
N TRP A 53 -0.96 13.60 -14.07
CA TRP A 53 -2.14 13.60 -13.23
C TRP A 53 -1.76 13.84 -11.76
N GLN A 54 -2.54 14.70 -11.11
CA GLN A 54 -2.42 15.01 -9.69
C GLN A 54 -3.74 14.76 -9.00
N LEU A 55 -3.66 14.23 -7.78
CA LEU A 55 -4.83 14.04 -6.93
C LEU A 55 -5.54 15.38 -6.68
N SER A 56 -6.84 15.41 -6.96
CA SER A 56 -7.72 16.48 -6.53
C SER A 56 -7.82 16.54 -5.00
N LYS A 57 -8.33 17.64 -4.44
CA LYS A 57 -8.52 17.77 -2.98
C LYS A 57 -9.41 16.67 -2.38
N GLN A 58 -10.40 16.22 -3.14
CA GLN A 58 -11.33 15.16 -2.72
C GLN A 58 -10.62 13.80 -2.66
N GLU A 59 -9.76 13.53 -3.63
CA GLU A 59 -8.97 12.31 -3.71
C GLU A 59 -7.87 12.26 -2.67
N ILE A 60 -7.22 13.39 -2.38
CA ILE A 60 -6.29 13.51 -1.25
C ILE A 60 -7.02 13.18 0.07
N ALA A 61 -8.23 13.73 0.26
CA ALA A 61 -9.03 13.44 1.45
C ALA A 61 -9.44 11.96 1.53
N LEU A 62 -9.80 11.34 0.40
CA LEU A 62 -10.10 9.91 0.33
C LEU A 62 -8.87 9.05 0.64
N ALA A 63 -7.71 9.35 0.05
CA ALA A 63 -6.45 8.68 0.32
C ALA A 63 -6.07 8.79 1.81
N ALA A 64 -6.19 9.99 2.38
CA ALA A 64 -5.93 10.21 3.80
C ALA A 64 -6.90 9.41 4.69
N ALA A 65 -8.19 9.36 4.33
CA ALA A 65 -9.18 8.56 5.05
C ALA A 65 -8.86 7.05 5.00
N GLU A 66 -8.44 6.54 3.84
CA GLU A 66 -8.01 5.14 3.67
C GLU A 66 -6.76 4.82 4.50
N ILE A 67 -5.76 5.71 4.52
CA ILE A 67 -4.56 5.54 5.35
C ILE A 67 -4.94 5.52 6.83
N ILE A 68 -5.79 6.45 7.26
CA ILE A 68 -6.29 6.50 8.65
C ILE A 68 -7.05 5.21 8.99
N LEU A 69 -7.96 4.78 8.11
CA LEU A 69 -8.76 3.56 8.30
C LEU A 69 -7.86 2.33 8.44
N GLY A 70 -6.95 2.10 7.50
CA GLY A 70 -6.03 0.97 7.54
C GLY A 70 -5.12 0.99 8.77
N THR A 71 -4.64 2.18 9.17
CA THR A 71 -3.81 2.35 10.37
C THR A 71 -4.60 2.09 11.65
N VAL A 72 -5.84 2.58 11.76
CA VAL A 72 -6.72 2.35 12.91
C VAL A 72 -7.05 0.86 13.05
N ILE A 73 -7.40 0.20 11.94
CA ILE A 73 -7.64 -1.25 11.92
C ILE A 73 -6.38 -2.00 12.38
N LEU A 74 -5.21 -1.65 11.84
CA LEU A 74 -3.95 -2.28 12.23
C LEU A 74 -3.69 -2.11 13.74
N ILE A 75 -3.72 -0.88 14.24
CA ILE A 75 -3.49 -0.59 15.66
C ILE A 75 -4.46 -1.40 16.53
N TYR A 76 -5.75 -1.42 16.19
CA TYR A 76 -6.75 -2.21 16.91
C TYR A 76 -6.39 -3.71 16.96
N LEU A 77 -5.95 -4.28 15.83
CA LEU A 77 -5.62 -5.71 15.74
C LEU A 77 -4.36 -6.10 16.53
N VAL A 78 -3.37 -5.20 16.63
CA VAL A 78 -2.06 -5.52 17.21
C VAL A 78 -1.82 -4.92 18.59
N TRP A 79 -2.76 -4.13 19.11
CA TRP A 79 -2.63 -3.51 20.41
C TRP A 79 -2.41 -4.54 21.52
N GLY A 80 -1.37 -4.33 22.34
CA GLY A 80 -1.01 -5.24 23.42
C GLY A 80 -0.31 -6.54 22.98
N LYS A 81 -0.11 -6.77 21.67
CA LYS A 81 0.60 -7.95 21.17
C LYS A 81 2.12 -7.76 21.21
N LYS A 82 2.87 -8.85 21.44
CA LYS A 82 4.34 -8.80 21.53
C LYS A 82 5.03 -8.31 20.26
N PHE A 83 4.41 -8.52 19.10
CA PHE A 83 4.92 -8.12 17.80
C PHE A 83 4.39 -6.76 17.32
N VAL A 84 3.71 -5.99 18.18
CA VAL A 84 3.10 -4.69 17.83
C VAL A 84 4.06 -3.77 17.07
N THR A 85 5.30 -3.64 17.56
CA THR A 85 6.32 -2.79 16.90
C THR A 85 6.63 -3.28 15.49
N LEU A 86 6.81 -4.59 15.32
CA LEU A 86 7.14 -5.19 14.02
C LEU A 86 5.97 -5.04 13.03
N ALA A 87 4.73 -5.21 13.49
CA ALA A 87 3.54 -5.00 12.68
C ALA A 87 3.37 -3.54 12.26
N LEU A 88 3.55 -2.57 13.17
CA LEU A 88 3.45 -1.14 12.85
C LEU A 88 4.53 -0.70 11.86
N VAL A 89 5.77 -1.15 12.07
CA VAL A 89 6.87 -0.91 11.12
C VAL A 89 6.54 -1.54 9.76
N GLY A 90 6.08 -2.78 9.73
CA GLY A 90 5.67 -3.46 8.50
C GLY A 90 4.55 -2.72 7.77
N GLY A 91 3.52 -2.28 8.48
CA GLY A 91 2.42 -1.54 7.87
C GLY A 91 2.86 -0.21 7.26
N PHE A 92 3.76 0.51 7.93
CA PHE A 92 4.36 1.74 7.38
C PHE A 92 5.18 1.46 6.12
N PHE A 93 6.08 0.48 6.15
CA PHE A 93 6.93 0.16 4.98
C PHE A 93 6.16 -0.48 3.83
N GLY A 94 5.05 -1.17 4.10
CA GLY A 94 4.14 -1.67 3.07
C GLY A 94 3.39 -0.55 2.35
N LEU A 95 3.13 0.58 3.01
CA LEU A 95 2.50 1.78 2.42
C LEU A 95 3.53 2.75 1.80
N LEU A 96 4.80 2.64 2.17
CA LEU A 96 5.81 3.65 1.87
C LEU A 96 5.96 4.01 0.38
N PRO A 97 5.95 3.07 -0.60
CA PRO A 97 6.05 3.45 -2.00
C PRO A 97 4.95 4.42 -2.44
N ASP A 98 3.69 4.17 -2.07
CA ASP A 98 2.57 5.08 -2.34
C ASP A 98 2.78 6.47 -1.74
N LEU A 99 3.29 6.54 -0.50
CA LEU A 99 3.56 7.83 0.14
C LEU A 99 4.60 8.62 -0.62
N LEU A 100 5.66 7.97 -1.10
CA LEU A 100 6.73 8.63 -1.83
C LEU A 100 6.30 9.07 -3.24
N ASP A 101 5.54 8.22 -3.93
CA ASP A 101 5.17 8.43 -5.33
C ASP A 101 3.93 9.30 -5.54
N ASN A 102 2.96 9.28 -4.61
CA ASN A 102 1.62 9.84 -4.87
C ASN A 102 1.27 11.08 -4.03
N VAL A 103 2.10 11.48 -3.05
CA VAL A 103 1.79 12.67 -2.23
C VAL A 103 2.18 13.96 -2.97
N PRO A 104 1.23 14.88 -3.24
CA PRO A 104 1.44 16.03 -4.12
C PRO A 104 2.59 16.96 -3.72
N TRP A 105 2.87 17.07 -2.42
CA TRP A 105 3.86 18.00 -1.89
C TRP A 105 5.30 17.62 -2.19
N TRP A 106 5.58 16.32 -2.39
CA TRP A 106 6.94 15.82 -2.61
C TRP A 106 7.09 14.82 -3.75
N GLN A 107 5.99 14.37 -4.38
CA GLN A 107 6.04 13.40 -5.49
C GLN A 107 7.04 13.83 -6.58
N ASN A 108 7.07 15.12 -6.93
CA ASN A 108 7.99 15.64 -7.94
C ASN A 108 9.45 15.51 -7.50
N TYR A 109 9.74 15.70 -6.21
CA TYR A 109 11.10 15.53 -5.70
C TYR A 109 11.53 14.06 -5.77
N PHE A 110 10.71 13.14 -5.26
CA PHE A 110 11.07 11.73 -5.20
C PHE A 110 11.10 11.09 -6.59
N ARG A 111 10.10 11.31 -7.44
CA ARG A 111 10.04 10.73 -8.81
C ARG A 111 11.26 11.10 -9.66
N HIS A 112 11.87 12.27 -9.43
CA HIS A 112 13.06 12.73 -10.17
C HIS A 112 14.38 12.53 -9.41
N ALA A 113 14.34 12.09 -8.14
CA ALA A 113 15.55 11.81 -7.38
C ALA A 113 16.25 10.57 -7.94
N SER A 114 17.53 10.70 -8.32
CA SER A 114 18.29 9.63 -9.00
C SER A 114 18.35 8.31 -8.21
N TRP A 115 18.33 8.38 -6.88
CA TRP A 115 18.34 7.21 -6.00
C TRP A 115 16.98 6.51 -5.89
N TYR A 116 15.88 7.22 -6.19
CA TYR A 116 14.52 6.69 -6.06
C TYR A 116 13.84 6.41 -7.41
N ALA A 117 14.27 7.07 -8.49
CA ALA A 117 13.74 6.87 -9.83
C ALA A 117 13.63 5.39 -10.27
N PRO A 118 14.59 4.48 -9.94
CA PRO A 118 14.43 3.06 -10.26
C PRO A 118 13.26 2.39 -9.53
N PHE A 119 12.97 2.80 -8.30
CA PHE A 119 11.87 2.26 -7.49
C PHE A 119 10.52 2.78 -7.96
N ASN A 120 10.42 4.06 -8.33
CA ASN A 120 9.23 4.61 -8.98
C ASN A 120 8.98 3.92 -10.33
N PHE A 121 10.02 3.73 -11.16
CA PHE A 121 9.90 3.00 -12.42
C PHE A 121 9.40 1.56 -12.19
N LEU A 122 9.92 0.87 -11.17
CA LEU A 122 9.46 -0.46 -10.81
C LEU A 122 7.99 -0.44 -10.35
N HIS A 123 7.61 0.54 -9.52
CA HIS A 123 6.23 0.72 -9.04
C HIS A 123 5.26 0.88 -10.20
N GLN A 124 5.53 1.83 -11.10
CA GLN A 124 4.71 2.09 -12.29
C GLN A 124 4.61 0.87 -13.22
N LYS A 125 5.71 0.11 -13.37
CA LYS A 125 5.76 -1.07 -14.25
C LYS A 125 5.02 -2.28 -13.69
N LEU A 126 5.06 -2.49 -12.37
CA LEU A 126 4.43 -3.63 -11.71
C LEU A 126 2.95 -3.37 -11.37
N GLN A 127 2.53 -2.10 -11.36
CA GLN A 127 1.15 -1.73 -11.10
C GLN A 127 0.21 -2.21 -12.21
N LEU A 128 -0.58 -3.23 -11.89
CA LEU A 128 -1.65 -3.70 -12.75
C LEU A 128 -2.83 -2.72 -12.64
N ARG A 129 -2.94 -1.83 -13.63
CA ARG A 129 -4.05 -0.87 -13.73
C ARG A 129 -5.25 -1.48 -14.45
N LEU A 130 -6.38 -1.56 -13.75
CA LEU A 130 -7.64 -1.95 -14.37
C LEU A 130 -8.20 -0.81 -15.23
N GLU A 131 -8.91 -1.17 -16.29
CA GLU A 131 -9.73 -0.20 -17.02
C GLU A 131 -10.87 0.30 -16.13
N SER A 132 -11.27 1.56 -16.29
CA SER A 132 -12.32 2.20 -15.49
C SER A 132 -13.67 1.47 -15.53
N ASN A 133 -13.98 0.74 -16.60
CA ASN A 133 -15.19 -0.10 -16.72
C ASN A 133 -15.06 -1.49 -16.06
N LYS A 134 -13.87 -1.85 -15.57
CA LYS A 134 -13.53 -3.14 -14.95
C LYS A 134 -13.07 -3.00 -13.51
N TRP A 135 -13.11 -1.80 -12.93
CA TRP A 135 -12.64 -1.50 -11.57
C TRP A 135 -13.16 -2.49 -10.51
N TYR A 136 -14.41 -2.94 -10.61
CA TYR A 136 -15.04 -3.85 -9.64
C TYR A 136 -14.34 -5.21 -9.54
N TRP A 137 -13.58 -5.64 -10.57
CA TRP A 137 -12.76 -6.85 -10.50
C TRP A 137 -11.63 -6.77 -9.49
N GLY A 138 -11.20 -5.57 -9.08
CA GLY A 138 -10.18 -5.39 -8.05
C GLY A 138 -10.69 -5.63 -6.63
N ILE A 139 -12.00 -5.48 -6.39
CA ILE A 139 -12.58 -5.57 -5.03
C ILE A 139 -12.36 -6.96 -4.41
N PRO A 140 -12.65 -8.09 -5.09
CA PRO A 140 -12.48 -9.41 -4.50
C PRO A 140 -11.04 -9.70 -4.07
N PHE A 141 -10.04 -9.30 -4.87
CA PHE A 141 -8.64 -9.51 -4.55
C PHE A 141 -8.22 -8.70 -3.32
N GLN A 142 -8.63 -7.43 -3.23
CA GLN A 142 -8.38 -6.61 -2.04
C GLN A 142 -9.02 -7.22 -0.79
N LEU A 143 -10.28 -7.67 -0.88
CA LEU A 143 -10.95 -8.31 0.25
C LEU A 143 -10.26 -9.60 0.69
N ILE A 144 -9.74 -10.40 -0.24
CA ILE A 144 -8.94 -11.60 0.06
C ILE A 144 -7.64 -11.22 0.77
N ILE A 145 -6.92 -10.20 0.28
CA ILE A 145 -5.67 -9.72 0.90
C ILE A 145 -5.93 -9.19 2.31
N ILE A 146 -6.93 -8.32 2.48
CA ILE A 146 -7.33 -7.77 3.79
C ILE A 146 -7.74 -8.90 4.72
N GLY A 147 -8.65 -9.78 4.29
CA GLY A 147 -9.14 -10.89 5.11
C GLY A 147 -8.02 -11.85 5.53
N GLY A 148 -7.11 -12.18 4.60
CA GLY A 148 -5.95 -13.02 4.88
C GLY A 148 -4.97 -12.38 5.86
N ALA A 149 -4.68 -11.08 5.69
CA ALA A 149 -3.81 -10.33 6.60
C ALA A 149 -4.41 -10.22 8.01
N ILE A 150 -5.71 -9.92 8.12
CA ILE A 150 -6.42 -9.87 9.40
C ILE A 150 -6.40 -11.25 10.07
N TRP A 151 -6.77 -12.31 9.34
CA TRP A 151 -6.76 -13.67 9.86
C TRP A 151 -5.39 -14.07 10.39
N PHE A 152 -4.32 -13.74 9.67
CA PHE A 152 -2.95 -13.99 10.09
C PHE A 152 -2.62 -13.22 11.37
N LEU A 153 -2.83 -11.90 11.39
CA LEU A 153 -2.53 -11.03 12.53
C LEU A 153 -3.32 -11.39 13.79
N LEU A 154 -4.52 -11.98 13.65
CA LEU A 154 -5.32 -12.47 14.78
C LEU A 154 -4.77 -13.75 15.40
N LYS A 155 -4.04 -14.59 14.66
CA LYS A 155 -3.50 -15.87 15.15
C LYS A 155 -2.24 -15.77 15.99
N PHE A 156 -1.48 -14.69 15.84
CA PHE A 156 -0.28 -14.41 16.64
C PHE A 156 -0.65 -13.61 17.89
#